data_AF-A0A924BEZ5-F1
#
_entry.id   AF-A0A924BEZ5-F1
#
_cell.length_a   1.000
_cell.length_b   1.000
_cell.length_c   1.000
_cell.angle_alpha   90.00
_cell.angle_beta   90.00
_cell.angle_gamma   90.00
#
_symmetry.space_group_name_H-M   'P 1'
#
loop_
_entity.id
_entity.type
_entity.pdbx_description
1 polymer ?
#
loop_
_entity_poly.entity_id
_entity_poly.type
_entity_poly.pdbx_seq_one_letter_code
_entity_poly.pdbx_strand_id
1 'polypeptide(L)'
;MKTSQNFERITISVPIEILGDIEKLQKEFNVSKSELFKISFEKFLSDYKKQTLKKIAEMMKKEYNSNKELTIFTSIDSDDFI
;
A
#
# COMPACT_ATOMS: atom_id res chain seq x y z
N MET A 1 -18.95 18.44 -21.26
CA MET A 1 -18.30 18.73 -19.97
C MET A 1 -16.83 18.34 -20.07
N LYS A 2 -15.90 19.30 -19.98
CA LYS A 2 -14.46 18.99 -19.90
C LYS A 2 -14.15 18.79 -18.42
N THR A 3 -13.87 17.56 -18.01
CA THR A 3 -13.39 17.26 -16.65
C THR A 3 -12.00 17.87 -16.49
N SER A 4 -11.89 18.95 -15.72
CA SER A 4 -10.61 19.52 -15.31
C SER A 4 -9.88 18.50 -14.45
N GLN A 5 -8.94 17.75 -15.02
CA GLN A 5 -8.05 16.91 -14.24
C GLN A 5 -7.05 17.81 -13.52
N ASN A 6 -7.12 17.86 -12.19
CA ASN A 6 -6.17 18.59 -11.35
C ASN A 6 -4.87 17.80 -11.29
N PHE A 7 -3.92 18.16 -12.14
CA PHE A 7 -2.56 17.64 -12.09
C PHE A 7 -1.65 18.60 -11.35
N GLU A 8 -0.90 18.09 -10.38
CA GLU A 8 0.16 18.83 -9.71
C GLU A 8 1.52 18.41 -10.28
N ARG A 9 2.34 19.38 -10.67
CA ARG A 9 3.67 19.10 -11.21
C ARG A 9 4.66 18.99 -10.06
N ILE A 10 5.38 17.87 -10.02
CA ILE A 10 6.45 17.63 -9.07
C ILE A 10 7.81 17.67 -9.78
N THR A 11 8.80 18.24 -9.11
CA THR A 11 10.21 18.19 -9.51
C THR A 11 10.96 17.43 -8.44
N ILE A 12 11.71 16.40 -8.85
CA ILE A 12 12.45 15.54 -7.94
C ILE A 12 13.92 15.47 -8.35
N SER A 13 14.79 15.40 -7.37
CA SER A 13 16.21 15.09 -7.55
C SER A 13 16.42 13.62 -7.24
N VAL A 14 17.09 12.90 -8.13
CA VAL A 14 17.42 11.48 -7.93
C VAL A 14 18.93 11.26 -8.08
N PRO A 15 19.51 10.32 -7.32
CA PRO A 15 20.91 9.92 -7.50
C PRO A 15 21.21 9.49 -8.94
N ILE A 16 22.40 9.82 -9.43
CA ILE A 16 22.83 9.56 -10.81
C ILE A 16 22.89 8.06 -11.10
N GLU A 17 23.24 7.27 -10.08
CA GLU A 17 23.33 5.82 -10.17
C GLU A 17 21.97 5.20 -10.56
N ILE A 18 20.87 5.78 -10.07
CA ILE A 18 19.51 5.31 -10.32
C ILE A 18 19.03 5.71 -11.72
N LEU A 19 19.50 6.85 -12.25
CA LEU A 19 19.14 7.30 -13.59
C LEU A 19 19.49 6.27 -14.68
N GLY A 20 20.65 5.62 -14.55
CA GLY A 20 21.08 4.59 -15.49
C GLY A 20 20.12 3.40 -15.54
N ASP A 21 19.61 2.98 -14.38
CA ASP A 21 18.65 1.86 -14.33
C ASP A 21 17.26 2.28 -14.81
N ILE A 22 16.82 3.51 -14.51
CA ILE A 22 15.58 4.06 -15.06
C ILE A 22 15.62 4.10 -16.59
N GLU A 23 16.75 4.48 -17.19
CA GLU A 23 16.90 4.53 -18.65
C GLU A 23 16.88 3.15 -19.32
N LYS A 24 17.41 2.12 -18.64
CA LYS A 24 17.26 0.73 -19.10
C LYS A 24 15.79 0.32 -19.08
N LEU A 25 15.09 0.56 -17.98
CA LEU A 25 13.67 0.27 -17.84
C LEU A 25 12.82 1.04 -18.87
N GLN A 26 13.19 2.28 -19.14
CA GLN A 26 12.53 3.10 -20.17
C GLN A 26 12.56 2.42 -21.54
N LYS A 27 13.72 1.86 -21.91
CA LYS A 27 13.92 1.16 -23.19
C LYS A 27 13.23 -0.20 -23.22
N GLU A 28 13.34 -0.95 -22.13
CA GLU A 28 12.77 -2.29 -22.02
C GLU A 28 11.24 -2.27 -22.09
N PHE A 29 10.61 -1.35 -21.35
CA PHE A 29 9.15 -1.26 -21.24
C PHE A 29 8.52 -0.27 -22.22
N ASN A 30 9.34 0.51 -22.96
CA ASN A 30 8.89 1.54 -23.90
C ASN A 30 7.90 2.55 -23.28
N VAL A 31 8.19 2.99 -22.06
CA VAL A 31 7.38 3.94 -21.27
C VAL A 31 8.19 5.18 -20.93
N SER A 32 7.53 6.28 -20.54
CA SER A 32 8.24 7.49 -20.11
C SER A 32 8.80 7.35 -18.68
N LYS A 33 9.83 8.14 -18.34
CA LYS A 33 10.34 8.23 -16.95
C LYS A 33 9.21 8.60 -15.97
N SER A 34 8.34 9.54 -16.35
CA SER A 34 7.19 9.95 -15.53
C SER A 34 6.21 8.81 -15.27
N GLU A 35 5.97 7.94 -16.27
CA GLU A 35 5.09 6.79 -16.09
C GLU A 35 5.72 5.75 -15.16
N LEU A 36 7.03 5.51 -15.26
CA LEU A 36 7.75 4.64 -14.32
C LEU A 36 7.64 5.16 -12.87
N PHE A 37 7.81 6.47 -12.67
CA PHE A 37 7.63 7.07 -11.35
C PHE A 37 6.19 6.93 -10.85
N LYS A 38 5.20 7.21 -11.71
CA LYS A 38 3.78 7.07 -11.37
C LYS A 38 3.45 5.64 -10.92
N ILE A 39 3.82 4.63 -11.72
CA ILE A 39 3.60 3.22 -11.38
C ILE A 39 4.27 2.86 -10.05
N SER A 40 5.50 3.35 -9.84
CA SER A 40 6.25 3.11 -8.60
C SER A 40 5.55 3.74 -7.39
N PHE A 41 5.04 4.96 -7.51
CA PHE A 41 4.27 5.62 -6.45
C PHE A 41 2.95 4.91 -6.17
N GLU A 42 2.21 4.51 -7.19
CA GLU A 42 0.95 3.76 -7.03
C GLU A 42 1.18 2.44 -6.31
N LYS A 43 2.24 1.72 -6.70
CA LYS A 43 2.64 0.47 -6.03
C LYS A 43 3.06 0.70 -4.59
N PHE A 44 3.89 1.71 -4.33
CA PHE A 44 4.31 2.06 -2.97
C PHE A 44 3.12 2.40 -2.07
N LEU A 45 2.16 3.20 -2.56
CA LEU A 45 0.95 3.54 -1.81
C LEU A 45 0.07 2.32 -1.52
N SER A 46 -0.07 1.42 -2.50
CA SER A 46 -0.79 0.16 -2.33
C SER A 46 -0.15 -0.74 -1.27
N ASP A 47 1.17 -0.90 -1.34
CA ASP A 47 1.94 -1.72 -0.40
C ASP A 47 1.95 -1.10 1.00
N TYR A 48 2.04 0.23 1.12
CA TYR A 48 1.91 0.96 2.39
C TYR A 48 0.54 0.70 3.05
N LYS A 49 -0.55 0.83 2.30
CA LYS A 49 -1.91 0.55 2.82
C LYS A 49 -2.02 -0.87 3.36
N LYS A 50 -1.50 -1.87 2.62
CA LYS A 50 -1.48 -3.27 3.06
C LYS A 50 -0.68 -3.45 4.36
N GLN A 51 0.49 -2.82 4.47
CA GLN A 51 1.31 -2.89 5.68
C GLN A 51 0.62 -2.24 6.88
N THR A 52 -0.05 -1.11 6.68
CA THR A 52 -0.82 -0.45 7.74
C THR A 52 -1.96 -1.33 8.23
N LEU A 53 -2.72 -1.95 7.32
CA LEU A 53 -3.78 -2.90 7.68
C LEU A 53 -3.22 -4.10 8.44
N LYS A 54 -2.07 -4.63 8.01
CA LYS A 54 -1.39 -5.72 8.71
C LYS A 54 -0.99 -5.33 10.13
N LYS A 55 -0.41 -4.14 10.32
CA LYS A 55 -0.04 -3.62 11.64
C LYS A 55 -1.27 -3.46 12.55
N ILE A 56 -2.36 -2.92 12.02
CA ILE A 56 -3.62 -2.79 12.77
C ILE A 56 -4.14 -4.17 13.18
N ALA A 57 -4.17 -5.14 12.26
CA ALA A 57 -4.60 -6.49 12.57
C ALA A 57 -3.70 -7.17 13.63
N GLU A 58 -2.38 -6.94 13.58
CA GLU A 58 -1.44 -7.43 14.61
C GLU A 58 -1.70 -6.78 15.97
N MET A 59 -1.99 -5.48 16.01
CA MET A 59 -2.37 -4.76 17.23
C MET A 59 -3.68 -5.31 17.80
N MET A 60 -4.71 -5.46 16.96
CA MET A 60 -5.99 -6.04 17.36
C MET A 60 -5.82 -7.47 17.88
N LYS A 61 -5.04 -8.32 17.20
CA LYS A 61 -4.73 -9.68 17.68
C LYS A 61 -4.09 -9.65 19.06
N LYS A 62 -3.14 -8.74 19.28
CA LYS A 62 -2.48 -8.59 20.58
C LYS A 62 -3.48 -8.15 21.65
N GLU A 63 -4.35 -7.21 21.34
CA GLU A 63 -5.42 -6.74 22.23
C GLU A 63 -6.41 -7.86 22.56
N TYR A 64 -6.94 -8.57 21.56
CA TYR A 64 -7.82 -9.75 21.73
C TYR A 64 -7.20 -10.83 22.62
N ASN A 65 -5.91 -11.13 22.43
CA ASN A 65 -5.21 -12.13 23.25
C ASN A 65 -4.97 -11.68 24.70
N SER A 66 -4.86 -10.37 24.92
CA SER A 66 -4.52 -9.78 26.22
C SER A 66 -5.74 -9.35 27.03
N ASN A 67 -6.84 -9.01 26.37
CA ASN A 67 -8.07 -8.54 27.00
C ASN A 67 -9.13 -9.65 26.99
N LYS A 68 -9.27 -10.33 28.12
CA LYS A 68 -10.24 -11.42 28.31
C LYS A 68 -11.68 -10.96 28.08
N GLU A 69 -12.02 -9.68 28.28
CA GLU A 69 -13.38 -9.17 28.05
C GLU A 69 -13.78 -9.19 26.57
N LEU A 70 -12.82 -8.98 25.66
CA LEU A 70 -13.06 -9.00 24.21
C LEU A 70 -13.29 -10.41 23.63
N THR A 71 -12.99 -11.45 24.40
CA THR A 71 -13.15 -12.86 23.99
C THR A 71 -14.29 -13.57 24.72
N ILE A 72 -14.98 -12.91 25.68
CA ILE A 72 -16.08 -13.49 26.48
C ILE A 72 -17.20 -14.06 25.61
N PHE A 73 -17.51 -13.41 24.48
CA PHE A 73 -18.59 -13.83 23.59
C PHE A 73 -18.11 -14.73 22.43
N THR A 74 -16.81 -14.83 22.17
CA THR A 74 -16.29 -15.71 21.10
C THR A 74 -16.44 -17.20 21.43
N SER A 75 -16.60 -17.55 22.71
CA SER A 75 -16.94 -18.92 23.15
C SER A 75 -18.40 -19.30 22.93
N ILE A 76 -19.27 -18.34 22.57
CA ILE A 76 -20.70 -18.59 22.27
C ILE A 76 -20.90 -18.83 20.76
N ASP A 77 -20.02 -18.31 19.91
CA ASP A 77 -20.05 -18.57 18.45
C ASP A 77 -19.69 -20.03 18.08
N SER A 78 -19.19 -20.82 19.04
CA SER A 78 -18.91 -22.24 18.89
C SER A 78 -20.05 -23.16 19.36
N ASP A 79 -21.18 -22.61 19.80
CA ASP A 79 -22.37 -23.42 20.04
C ASP A 79 -22.97 -23.82 18.68
N ASP A 80 -22.81 -25.10 18.35
CA ASP A 80 -23.37 -25.74 17.16
C ASP A 80 -24.82 -25.27 16.92
N PHE A 81 -25.06 -24.69 15.74
CA PHE A 81 -26.42 -24.52 15.22
C PHE A 81 -27.03 -25.91 15.01
N ILE A 82 -27.72 -26.43 16.04
CA ILE A 82 -28.63 -27.57 15.95
C ILE A 82 -30.01 -27.08 15.49
#